data_AF-A0A3A8NIQ8-F1
#
_entry.id   AF-A0A3A8NIQ8-F1
#
_cell.length_a   1.000
_cell.length_b   1.000
_cell.length_c   1.000
_cell.angle_alpha   90.00
_cell.angle_beta   90.00
_cell.angle_gamma   90.00
#
_symmetry.space_group_name_H-M   'P 1'
#
loop_
_entity.id
_entity.type
_entity.pdbx_description
1 polymer ?
#
loop_
_entity_poly.entity_id
_entity_poly.type
_entity_poly.pdbx_seq_one_letter_code
_entity_poly.pdbx_strand_id
1 'polypeptide(L)'
;LGPAACRSLDAVLADVLQPDAGPTDDAGTAWSAARRQLGDCPTPPAAACARGAALASRAPLLHGDAPPRELLATLCERCAPGNNPCGQAVTRALEQAARRERPDIQEARWSLEHAGATLGTACQELVRSALGPAAVSGPDVEPTLLALAEALSPTCVKTKQLPLPVLNAAAVQQGARAPWLATLFTDGTVETAPIEPDQSTGAGDGFRAFDQDALSGVKLPLESQGALRLGYAPALKHVASFQVRATGPGTLRAIIRAPDGVGRKDSQGAAFYVDPTVCRFRGTGGWEICKPVLPLLDVDAVSVLPERPGVELKELEIIGAR
;
A
#
# COMPACT_ATOMS: atom_id res chain seq x y z
N LEU A 1 -16.69 19.54 -33.53
CA LEU A 1 -16.96 18.38 -34.43
C LEU A 1 -17.29 17.17 -33.55
N GLY A 2 -18.41 16.48 -33.77
CA GLY A 2 -18.89 15.38 -32.92
C GLY A 2 -18.19 14.02 -33.19
N PRO A 3 -18.92 12.87 -33.15
CA PRO A 3 -18.38 11.50 -33.25
C PRO A 3 -17.36 11.22 -34.36
N ALA A 4 -17.31 12.06 -35.41
CA ALA A 4 -16.34 11.98 -36.49
C ALA A 4 -14.88 12.24 -36.04
N ALA A 5 -14.63 13.19 -35.14
CA ALA A 5 -13.28 13.50 -34.66
C ALA A 5 -12.66 12.31 -33.88
N CYS A 6 -13.48 11.57 -33.15
CA CYS A 6 -13.05 10.37 -32.43
C CYS A 6 -12.73 9.19 -33.36
N ARG A 7 -13.38 9.08 -34.53
CA ARG A 7 -13.19 7.92 -35.44
C ARG A 7 -11.79 7.83 -36.03
N SER A 8 -11.18 8.97 -36.39
CA SER A 8 -9.84 8.99 -36.98
C SER A 8 -8.73 9.30 -35.97
N LEU A 9 -9.05 9.47 -34.68
CA LEU A 9 -8.07 9.88 -33.67
C LEU A 9 -6.91 8.88 -33.54
N ASP A 10 -7.17 7.57 -33.60
CA ASP A 10 -6.10 6.56 -33.56
C ASP A 10 -5.13 6.71 -34.75
N ALA A 11 -5.66 6.89 -35.96
CA ALA A 11 -4.84 7.06 -37.16
C ALA A 11 -3.99 8.34 -37.08
N VAL A 12 -4.56 9.44 -36.58
CA VAL A 12 -3.84 10.70 -36.41
C VAL A 12 -2.76 10.59 -35.35
N LEU A 13 -3.02 9.92 -34.22
CA LEU A 13 -1.98 9.64 -33.23
C LEU A 13 -0.88 8.73 -33.78
N ALA A 14 -1.24 7.72 -34.57
CA ALA A 14 -0.27 6.81 -35.18
C ALA A 14 0.66 7.54 -36.17
N ASP A 15 0.14 8.50 -36.93
CA ASP A 15 0.89 9.30 -37.90
C ASP A 15 1.94 10.19 -37.22
N VAL A 16 1.54 10.98 -36.22
CA VAL A 16 2.48 11.85 -35.47
C VAL A 16 3.51 11.07 -34.64
N LEU A 17 3.21 9.80 -34.33
CA LEU A 17 4.12 8.89 -33.63
C LEU A 17 5.11 8.15 -34.56
N GLN A 18 5.12 8.42 -35.87
CA GLN A 18 6.09 7.79 -36.77
C GLN A 18 7.54 8.21 -36.44
N PRO A 19 8.53 7.29 -36.55
CA PRO A 19 9.95 7.56 -36.27
C PRO A 19 10.54 8.72 -37.07
N ASP A 20 10.09 8.86 -38.32
CA ASP A 20 10.67 9.81 -39.29
C ASP A 20 10.02 11.19 -39.26
N ALA A 21 9.07 11.43 -38.35
CA ALA A 21 8.52 12.75 -38.06
C ALA A 21 9.55 13.58 -37.26
N GLY A 22 10.63 13.98 -37.93
CA GLY A 22 11.68 14.86 -37.39
C GLY A 22 11.17 16.29 -37.13
N PRO A 23 11.99 17.18 -36.54
CA PRO A 23 11.59 18.54 -36.20
C PRO A 23 11.59 19.41 -37.47
N THR A 24 10.56 19.27 -38.28
CA THR A 24 10.23 20.21 -39.37
C THR A 24 9.09 21.13 -38.91
N ASP A 25 8.89 22.27 -39.58
CA ASP A 25 7.73 23.13 -39.33
C ASP A 25 6.39 22.35 -39.48
N ASP A 26 6.39 21.31 -40.30
CA ASP A 26 5.27 20.38 -40.48
C ASP A 26 5.00 19.51 -39.24
N ALA A 27 6.02 19.14 -38.47
CA ALA A 27 5.83 18.39 -37.24
C ALA A 27 5.08 19.23 -36.20
N GLY A 28 5.42 20.52 -36.05
CA GLY A 28 4.71 21.44 -35.16
C GLY A 28 3.24 21.60 -35.51
N THR A 29 2.91 21.65 -36.81
CA THR A 29 1.52 21.73 -37.28
C THR A 29 0.77 20.40 -37.11
N ALA A 30 1.43 19.26 -37.30
CA ALA A 30 0.85 17.93 -37.10
C ALA A 30 0.49 17.66 -35.63
N TRP A 31 1.39 17.97 -34.68
CA TRP A 31 1.10 17.88 -33.25
C TRP A 31 -0.05 18.81 -32.82
N SER A 32 -0.09 20.03 -33.37
CA SER A 32 -1.18 20.99 -33.13
C SER A 32 -2.52 20.50 -33.69
N ALA A 33 -2.52 19.80 -34.83
CA ALA A 33 -3.70 19.17 -35.40
C ALA A 33 -4.19 18.00 -34.53
N ALA A 34 -3.28 17.13 -34.09
CA ALA A 34 -3.60 16.03 -33.17
C ALA A 34 -4.21 16.55 -31.86
N ARG A 35 -3.66 17.65 -31.30
CA ARG A 35 -4.21 18.30 -30.09
C ARG A 35 -5.62 18.83 -30.30
N ARG A 36 -5.88 19.53 -31.41
CA ARG A 36 -7.23 20.01 -31.75
C ARG A 36 -8.22 18.85 -31.90
N GLN A 37 -7.83 17.80 -32.60
CA GLN A 37 -8.69 16.64 -32.82
C GLN A 37 -8.99 15.87 -31.54
N LEU A 38 -7.99 15.68 -30.67
CA LEU A 38 -8.21 15.10 -29.35
C LEU A 38 -9.14 16.00 -28.53
N GLY A 39 -8.96 17.33 -28.61
CA GLY A 39 -9.83 18.33 -27.98
C GLY A 39 -11.30 18.18 -28.39
N ASP A 40 -11.56 17.95 -29.68
CA ASP A 40 -12.89 17.70 -30.25
C ASP A 40 -13.44 16.29 -29.97
N CYS A 41 -12.64 15.39 -29.40
CA CYS A 41 -13.05 14.03 -29.05
C CYS A 41 -13.22 13.87 -27.52
N PRO A 42 -14.47 13.96 -26.99
CA PRO A 42 -14.71 13.83 -25.55
C PRO A 42 -14.51 12.39 -25.04
N THR A 43 -14.71 11.39 -25.90
CA THR A 43 -14.58 9.96 -25.56
C THR A 43 -13.64 9.27 -26.56
N PRO A 44 -12.32 9.33 -26.34
CA PRO A 44 -11.34 8.67 -27.20
C PRO A 44 -11.60 7.17 -27.32
N PRO A 45 -11.45 6.57 -28.53
CA PRO A 45 -11.57 5.13 -28.70
C PRO A 45 -10.40 4.40 -28.01
N ALA A 46 -10.63 3.14 -27.60
CA ALA A 46 -9.63 2.33 -26.90
C ALA A 46 -8.29 2.22 -27.66
N ALA A 47 -8.33 2.12 -29.00
CA ALA A 47 -7.14 2.09 -29.85
C ALA A 47 -6.29 3.37 -29.72
N ALA A 48 -6.92 4.55 -29.67
CA ALA A 48 -6.23 5.81 -29.45
C ALA A 48 -5.63 5.87 -28.03
N CYS A 49 -6.37 5.41 -27.02
CA CYS A 49 -5.86 5.34 -25.65
C CYS A 49 -4.63 4.42 -25.51
N ALA A 50 -4.59 3.32 -26.26
CA ALA A 50 -3.45 2.39 -26.29
C ALA A 50 -2.16 3.03 -26.83
N ARG A 51 -2.24 4.17 -27.53
CA ARG A 51 -1.07 4.94 -27.98
C ARG A 51 -0.34 5.67 -26.85
N GLY A 52 -0.91 5.72 -25.64
CA GLY A 52 -0.33 6.48 -24.52
C GLY A 52 1.11 6.08 -24.17
N ALA A 53 1.46 4.79 -24.25
CA ALA A 53 2.84 4.35 -24.01
C ALA A 53 3.83 4.90 -25.04
N ALA A 54 3.41 4.99 -26.30
CA ALA A 54 4.23 5.57 -27.37
C ALA A 54 4.38 7.10 -27.21
N LEU A 55 3.32 7.80 -26.79
CA LEU A 55 3.39 9.22 -26.44
C LEU A 55 4.36 9.48 -25.28
N ALA A 56 4.31 8.67 -24.22
CA ALA A 56 5.25 8.74 -23.11
C ALA A 56 6.70 8.53 -23.57
N SER A 57 6.95 7.56 -24.45
CA SER A 57 8.29 7.29 -24.97
C SER A 57 8.87 8.44 -25.82
N ARG A 58 8.02 9.23 -26.47
CA ARG A 58 8.42 10.37 -27.32
C ARG A 58 8.69 11.65 -26.54
N ALA A 59 8.17 11.76 -25.33
CA ALA A 59 8.44 12.89 -24.45
C ALA A 59 8.71 12.38 -23.02
N PRO A 60 9.91 11.81 -22.77
CA PRO A 60 10.33 11.49 -21.42
C PRO A 60 10.33 12.76 -20.56
N LEU A 61 9.90 12.64 -19.30
CA LEU A 61 9.74 13.76 -18.35
C LEU A 61 10.92 14.73 -18.26
N LEU A 62 12.13 14.23 -18.50
CA LEU A 62 13.36 15.02 -18.49
C LEU A 62 13.37 16.15 -19.53
N HIS A 63 12.46 16.14 -20.52
CA HIS A 63 12.38 17.12 -21.60
C HIS A 63 11.23 18.15 -21.44
N GLY A 64 10.50 18.15 -20.32
CA GLY A 64 9.46 19.14 -20.01
C GLY A 64 8.12 18.94 -20.75
N ASP A 65 7.30 19.99 -20.79
CA ASP A 65 5.96 20.00 -21.41
C ASP A 65 6.03 20.06 -22.94
N ALA A 66 6.44 18.94 -23.55
CA ALA A 66 6.41 18.76 -24.99
C ALA A 66 4.99 18.39 -25.49
N PRO A 67 4.62 18.69 -26.75
CA PRO A 67 3.29 18.36 -27.29
C PRO A 67 2.82 16.90 -27.08
N PRO A 68 3.68 15.86 -27.16
CA PRO A 68 3.26 14.50 -26.84
C PRO A 68 2.80 14.32 -25.38
N ARG A 69 3.33 15.11 -24.45
CA ARG A 69 2.99 15.07 -23.02
C ARG A 69 1.61 15.65 -22.75
N GLU A 70 1.29 16.77 -23.39
CA GLU A 70 -0.05 17.39 -23.31
C GLU A 70 -1.14 16.45 -23.86
N LEU A 71 -0.85 15.77 -24.98
CA LEU A 71 -1.74 14.76 -25.55
C LEU A 71 -1.94 13.58 -24.60
N LEU A 72 -0.85 13.08 -24.00
CA LEU A 72 -0.93 11.99 -23.02
C LEU A 72 -1.79 12.38 -21.81
N ALA A 73 -1.57 13.57 -21.24
CA ALA A 73 -2.38 14.07 -20.13
C ALA A 73 -3.87 14.12 -20.49
N THR A 74 -4.19 14.66 -21.68
CA THR A 74 -5.58 14.72 -22.16
C THR A 74 -6.19 13.33 -22.37
N LEU A 75 -5.41 12.35 -22.85
CA LEU A 75 -5.86 10.95 -22.93
C LEU A 75 -6.10 10.35 -21.55
N CYS A 76 -5.22 10.62 -20.57
CA CYS A 76 -5.41 10.14 -19.20
C CYS A 76 -6.66 10.72 -18.53
N GLU A 77 -7.10 11.93 -18.89
CA GLU A 77 -8.35 12.48 -18.37
C GLU A 77 -9.60 11.88 -19.02
N ARG A 78 -9.54 11.55 -20.33
CA ARG A 78 -10.74 11.22 -21.13
C ARG A 78 -10.92 9.73 -21.41
N CYS A 79 -9.85 8.94 -21.36
CA CYS A 79 -9.92 7.52 -21.64
C CYS A 79 -10.67 6.79 -20.52
N ALA A 80 -11.55 5.87 -20.92
CA ALA A 80 -12.31 5.03 -20.00
C ALA A 80 -11.37 4.24 -19.07
N PRO A 81 -11.79 3.91 -17.84
CA PRO A 81 -10.90 3.33 -16.83
C PRO A 81 -10.08 2.12 -17.27
N GLY A 82 -10.68 1.15 -17.96
CA GLY A 82 -9.98 -0.05 -18.43
C GLY A 82 -8.90 0.19 -19.50
N ASN A 83 -8.94 1.35 -20.17
CA ASN A 83 -8.00 1.71 -21.24
C ASN A 83 -7.18 2.96 -20.89
N ASN A 84 -7.21 3.41 -19.63
CA ASN A 84 -6.55 4.64 -19.23
C ASN A 84 -5.01 4.48 -19.28
N PRO A 85 -4.30 5.26 -20.11
CA PRO A 85 -2.87 5.06 -20.28
C PRO A 85 -2.06 5.37 -19.01
N CYS A 86 -2.50 6.32 -18.20
CA CYS A 86 -1.84 6.65 -16.93
C CYS A 86 -2.07 5.56 -15.86
N GLY A 87 -3.30 5.06 -15.71
CA GLY A 87 -3.58 3.93 -14.82
C GLY A 87 -2.82 2.66 -15.21
N GLN A 88 -2.71 2.39 -16.52
CA GLN A 88 -1.91 1.28 -17.04
C GLN A 88 -0.40 1.47 -16.81
N ALA A 89 0.11 2.71 -16.92
CA ALA A 89 1.50 3.00 -16.62
C ALA A 89 1.86 2.72 -15.15
N VAL A 90 1.00 3.11 -14.20
CA VAL A 90 1.17 2.79 -12.77
C VAL A 90 1.16 1.28 -12.53
N THR A 91 0.17 0.57 -13.10
CA THR A 91 0.06 -0.89 -12.97
C THR A 91 1.30 -1.60 -13.50
N ARG A 92 1.77 -1.22 -14.70
CA ARG A 92 3.01 -1.77 -15.28
C ARG A 92 4.23 -1.49 -14.41
N ALA A 93 4.35 -0.28 -13.85
CA ALA A 93 5.48 0.05 -12.97
C ALA A 93 5.50 -0.83 -11.70
N LEU A 94 4.33 -1.09 -11.11
CA LEU A 94 4.20 -1.99 -9.96
C LEU A 94 4.57 -3.43 -10.32
N GLU A 95 4.09 -3.93 -11.45
CA GLU A 95 4.45 -5.27 -11.94
C GLU A 95 5.94 -5.41 -12.27
N GLN A 96 6.54 -4.41 -12.91
CA GLN A 96 7.98 -4.37 -13.20
C GLN A 96 8.78 -4.42 -11.90
N ALA A 97 8.44 -3.58 -10.93
CA ALA A 97 9.10 -3.58 -9.62
C ALA A 97 8.95 -4.93 -8.90
N ALA A 98 7.78 -5.57 -8.96
CA ALA A 98 7.55 -6.90 -8.41
C ALA A 98 8.39 -7.99 -9.10
N ARG A 99 8.69 -7.82 -10.40
CA ARG A 99 9.61 -8.67 -11.18
C ARG A 99 11.10 -8.31 -11.00
N ARG A 100 11.44 -7.43 -10.05
CA ARG A 100 12.81 -6.93 -9.79
C ARG A 100 13.40 -6.10 -10.93
N GLU A 101 12.55 -5.61 -11.82
CA GLU A 101 12.93 -4.65 -12.86
C GLU A 101 12.92 -3.24 -12.27
N ARG A 102 13.60 -2.29 -12.92
CA ARG A 102 13.66 -0.89 -12.49
C ARG A 102 12.64 -0.06 -13.29
N PRO A 103 11.43 0.20 -12.75
CA PRO A 103 10.49 1.08 -13.42
C PRO A 103 10.99 2.53 -13.37
N ASP A 104 10.51 3.35 -14.29
CA ASP A 104 10.67 4.79 -14.20
C ASP A 104 9.72 5.35 -13.12
N ILE A 105 10.27 5.63 -11.94
CA ILE A 105 9.52 6.15 -10.79
C ILE A 105 8.90 7.52 -11.10
N GLN A 106 9.59 8.37 -11.86
CA GLN A 106 9.06 9.70 -12.20
C GLN A 106 7.88 9.56 -13.15
N GLU A 107 7.96 8.67 -14.14
CA GLU A 107 6.86 8.39 -15.05
C GLU A 107 5.65 7.81 -14.33
N ALA A 108 5.86 6.87 -13.41
CA ALA A 108 4.79 6.29 -12.61
C ALA A 108 4.11 7.34 -11.73
N ARG A 109 4.89 8.21 -11.09
CA ARG A 109 4.37 9.30 -10.25
C ARG A 109 3.57 10.30 -11.07
N TRP A 110 4.12 10.79 -12.18
CA TRP A 110 3.40 11.70 -13.07
C TRP A 110 2.11 11.06 -13.58
N SER A 111 2.16 9.79 -13.97
CA SER A 111 0.98 9.06 -14.44
C SER A 111 -0.10 8.99 -13.36
N LEU A 112 0.28 8.70 -12.10
CA LEU A 112 -0.65 8.68 -10.99
C LEU A 112 -1.30 10.05 -10.75
N GLU A 113 -0.52 11.12 -10.80
CA GLU A 113 -1.01 12.51 -10.65
C GLU A 113 -2.00 12.91 -11.77
N HIS A 114 -1.90 12.31 -12.96
CA HIS A 114 -2.75 12.57 -14.12
C HIS A 114 -3.79 11.47 -14.39
N ALA A 115 -3.94 10.49 -13.50
CA ALA A 115 -4.81 9.32 -13.71
C ALA A 115 -6.31 9.68 -13.79
N GLY A 116 -6.70 10.90 -13.38
CA GLY A 116 -8.08 11.39 -13.46
C GLY A 116 -9.05 10.44 -12.75
N ALA A 117 -10.06 9.97 -13.48
CA ALA A 117 -11.06 9.02 -12.95
C ALA A 117 -10.48 7.67 -12.52
N THR A 118 -9.26 7.30 -12.96
CA THR A 118 -8.62 6.03 -12.59
C THR A 118 -7.71 6.10 -11.38
N LEU A 119 -7.55 7.28 -10.78
CA LEU A 119 -6.70 7.49 -9.61
C LEU A 119 -7.03 6.50 -8.48
N GLY A 120 -8.31 6.31 -8.16
CA GLY A 120 -8.73 5.36 -7.12
C GLY A 120 -8.30 3.93 -7.40
N THR A 121 -8.48 3.45 -8.63
CA THR A 121 -8.05 2.10 -9.05
C THR A 121 -6.53 1.95 -9.02
N ALA A 122 -5.78 2.96 -9.47
CA ALA A 122 -4.33 2.95 -9.43
C ALA A 122 -3.80 2.93 -7.97
N CYS A 123 -4.42 3.68 -7.07
CA CYS A 123 -4.09 3.65 -5.65
C CYS A 123 -4.47 2.32 -4.98
N GLN A 124 -5.58 1.70 -5.35
CA GLN A 124 -5.93 0.35 -4.89
C GLN A 124 -4.94 -0.70 -5.38
N GLU A 125 -4.43 -0.56 -6.60
CA GLU A 125 -3.37 -1.44 -7.12
C GLU A 125 -2.05 -1.25 -6.37
N LEU A 126 -1.68 0.00 -6.03
CA LEU A 126 -0.55 0.27 -5.13
C LEU A 126 -0.73 -0.41 -3.76
N VAL A 127 -1.94 -0.37 -3.19
CA VAL A 127 -2.24 -1.05 -1.92
C VAL A 127 -2.09 -2.56 -2.08
N ARG A 128 -2.67 -3.15 -3.12
CA ARG A 128 -2.67 -4.60 -3.35
C ARG A 128 -1.28 -5.14 -3.63
N SER A 129 -0.54 -4.48 -4.50
CA SER A 129 0.72 -4.99 -5.04
C SER A 129 1.95 -4.56 -4.23
N ALA A 130 1.87 -3.49 -3.42
CA ALA A 130 3.01 -3.02 -2.63
C ALA A 130 2.73 -2.87 -1.14
N LEU A 131 1.76 -2.04 -0.74
CA LEU A 131 1.56 -1.72 0.70
C LEU A 131 1.05 -2.91 1.51
N GLY A 132 0.14 -3.72 0.95
CA GLY A 132 -0.37 -4.95 1.56
C GLY A 132 0.76 -5.95 1.87
N PRO A 133 1.58 -6.34 0.88
CA PRO A 133 2.77 -7.15 1.11
C PRO A 133 3.74 -6.51 2.12
N ALA A 134 3.93 -5.19 2.07
CA ALA A 134 4.79 -4.46 3.01
C ALA A 134 4.24 -4.42 4.45
N ALA A 135 2.93 -4.58 4.64
CA ALA A 135 2.27 -4.61 5.93
C ALA A 135 2.16 -6.01 6.55
N VAL A 136 2.60 -7.05 5.83
CA VAL A 136 2.50 -8.45 6.26
C VAL A 136 3.84 -8.92 6.84
N SER A 137 3.79 -9.72 7.91
CA SER A 137 4.99 -10.36 8.42
C SER A 137 5.55 -11.37 7.41
N GLY A 138 6.86 -11.58 7.37
CA GLY A 138 7.46 -12.64 6.54
C GLY A 138 8.59 -12.14 5.65
N PRO A 139 8.68 -12.60 4.39
CA PRO A 139 9.80 -12.27 3.53
C PRO A 139 9.87 -10.78 3.25
N ASP A 140 11.09 -10.32 3.04
CA ASP A 140 11.39 -8.95 2.70
C ASP A 140 10.74 -8.55 1.36
N VAL A 141 10.07 -7.40 1.34
CA VAL A 141 9.56 -6.82 0.09
C VAL A 141 10.74 -6.33 -0.74
N GLU A 142 10.65 -6.51 -2.06
CA GLU A 142 11.67 -6.07 -3.01
C GLU A 142 11.95 -4.56 -2.86
N PRO A 143 13.22 -4.14 -2.72
CA PRO A 143 13.56 -2.73 -2.48
C PRO A 143 13.02 -1.78 -3.56
N THR A 144 13.00 -2.21 -4.81
CA THR A 144 12.46 -1.41 -5.93
C THR A 144 10.96 -1.21 -5.83
N LEU A 145 10.23 -2.21 -5.33
CA LEU A 145 8.80 -2.10 -5.08
C LEU A 145 8.50 -1.20 -3.87
N LEU A 146 9.30 -1.27 -2.82
CA LEU A 146 9.21 -0.34 -1.68
C LEU A 146 9.48 1.10 -2.10
N ALA A 147 10.54 1.35 -2.88
CA ALA A 147 10.87 2.70 -3.36
C ALA A 147 9.75 3.27 -4.25
N LEU A 148 9.15 2.45 -5.11
CA LEU A 148 7.98 2.85 -5.89
C LEU A 148 6.79 3.14 -4.99
N ALA A 149 6.54 2.33 -3.95
CA ALA A 149 5.46 2.57 -3.02
C ALA A 149 5.62 3.88 -2.26
N GLU A 150 6.82 4.19 -1.77
CA GLU A 150 7.13 5.48 -1.11
C GLU A 150 6.91 6.66 -2.06
N ALA A 151 7.27 6.52 -3.33
CA ALA A 151 7.11 7.59 -4.32
C ALA A 151 5.65 7.87 -4.70
N LEU A 152 4.80 6.83 -4.74
CA LEU A 152 3.41 6.93 -5.17
C LEU A 152 2.43 7.22 -4.02
N SER A 153 2.74 6.75 -2.80
CA SER A 153 1.87 6.89 -1.64
C SER A 153 1.44 8.33 -1.31
N PRO A 154 2.30 9.37 -1.40
CA PRO A 154 1.91 10.75 -1.10
C PRO A 154 0.69 11.22 -1.88
N THR A 155 0.61 10.91 -3.18
CA THR A 155 -0.52 11.29 -4.04
C THR A 155 -1.80 10.58 -3.62
N CYS A 156 -1.70 9.29 -3.29
CA CYS A 156 -2.86 8.51 -2.84
C CYS A 156 -3.32 8.87 -1.42
N VAL A 157 -2.41 9.28 -0.52
CA VAL A 157 -2.78 9.84 0.80
C VAL A 157 -3.49 11.18 0.64
N LYS A 158 -2.90 12.12 -0.13
CA LYS A 158 -3.46 13.46 -0.37
C LYS A 158 -4.90 13.40 -0.90
N THR A 159 -5.20 12.38 -1.70
CA THR A 159 -6.51 12.18 -2.34
C THR A 159 -7.41 11.19 -1.59
N LYS A 160 -7.01 10.76 -0.38
CA LYS A 160 -7.75 9.86 0.51
C LYS A 160 -8.12 8.51 -0.13
N GLN A 161 -7.25 8.01 -1.00
CA GLN A 161 -7.43 6.73 -1.69
C GLN A 161 -6.69 5.56 -1.01
N LEU A 162 -5.86 5.84 0.02
CA LEU A 162 -5.19 4.80 0.79
C LEU A 162 -5.93 4.48 2.10
N PRO A 163 -6.12 3.20 2.43
CA PRO A 163 -6.52 2.79 3.77
C PRO A 163 -5.38 3.09 4.77
N LEU A 164 -5.61 4.05 5.66
CA LEU A 164 -4.64 4.43 6.70
C LEU A 164 -4.18 3.24 7.58
N PRO A 165 -5.06 2.30 7.98
CA PRO A 165 -4.61 1.12 8.75
C PRO A 165 -3.54 0.29 8.05
N VAL A 166 -3.67 0.09 6.74
CA VAL A 166 -2.69 -0.67 5.93
C VAL A 166 -1.40 0.13 5.74
N LEU A 167 -1.51 1.45 5.53
CA LEU A 167 -0.34 2.33 5.42
C LEU A 167 0.50 2.34 6.70
N ASN A 168 -0.13 2.52 7.86
CA ASN A 168 0.56 2.51 9.16
C ASN A 168 1.16 1.14 9.45
N ALA A 169 0.44 0.05 9.14
CA ALA A 169 0.97 -1.31 9.26
C ALA A 169 2.23 -1.53 8.39
N ALA A 170 2.23 -1.05 7.15
CA ALA A 170 3.39 -1.11 6.26
C ALA A 170 4.58 -0.30 6.82
N ALA A 171 4.32 0.92 7.29
CA ALA A 171 5.36 1.76 7.89
C ALA A 171 5.98 1.11 9.15
N VAL A 172 5.17 0.49 10.01
CA VAL A 172 5.64 -0.24 11.20
C VAL A 172 6.46 -1.47 10.83
N GLN A 173 5.97 -2.28 9.89
CA GLN A 173 6.62 -3.53 9.47
C GLN A 173 7.95 -3.27 8.74
N GLN A 174 8.01 -2.24 7.88
CA GLN A 174 9.21 -1.93 7.11
C GLN A 174 10.22 -1.08 7.88
N GLY A 175 9.75 -0.21 8.77
CA GLY A 175 10.60 0.65 9.61
C GLY A 175 11.63 1.42 8.78
N ALA A 176 12.91 1.27 9.13
CA ALA A 176 14.02 1.96 8.47
C ALA A 176 14.19 1.64 6.96
N ARG A 177 13.54 0.58 6.45
CA ARG A 177 13.59 0.23 5.02
C ARG A 177 12.66 1.07 4.15
N ALA A 178 11.63 1.66 4.75
CA ALA A 178 10.68 2.54 4.07
C ALA A 178 10.32 3.72 5.00
N PRO A 179 11.30 4.57 5.37
CA PRO A 179 11.12 5.62 6.36
C PRO A 179 10.12 6.70 5.92
N TRP A 180 9.93 6.91 4.61
CA TRP A 180 8.99 7.93 4.13
C TRP A 180 7.54 7.56 4.39
N LEU A 181 7.19 6.27 4.44
CA LEU A 181 5.84 5.84 4.77
C LEU A 181 5.39 6.36 6.15
N ALA A 182 6.32 6.40 7.11
CA ALA A 182 6.03 6.89 8.44
C ALA A 182 5.67 8.40 8.48
N THR A 183 6.19 9.18 7.53
CA THR A 183 5.94 10.63 7.45
C THR A 183 4.57 10.99 6.87
N LEU A 184 3.87 10.01 6.27
CA LEU A 184 2.58 10.23 5.61
C LEU A 184 1.41 10.18 6.58
N PHE A 185 1.62 9.69 7.81
CA PHE A 185 0.63 9.74 8.86
C PHE A 185 0.64 11.12 9.51
N THR A 186 -0.52 11.79 9.49
CA THR A 186 -0.67 13.18 9.99
C THR A 186 -1.64 13.32 11.15
N ASP A 187 -2.22 12.23 11.66
CA ASP A 187 -3.17 12.33 12.76
C ASP A 187 -2.46 12.62 14.08
N GLY A 188 -3.20 13.27 14.99
CA GLY A 188 -2.69 13.71 16.28
C GLY A 188 -2.54 12.59 17.30
N THR A 189 -1.90 12.92 18.42
CA THR A 189 -1.83 12.04 19.59
C THR A 189 -3.22 11.85 20.20
N VAL A 190 -3.60 10.59 20.42
CA VAL A 190 -4.83 10.20 21.12
C VAL A 190 -4.48 9.83 22.56
N GLU A 191 -5.39 10.09 23.51
CA GLU A 191 -5.25 9.59 24.88
C GLU A 191 -5.34 8.06 24.88
N THR A 192 -4.36 7.39 25.50
CA THR A 192 -4.27 5.93 25.50
C THR A 192 -4.17 5.35 26.90
N ALA A 193 -4.79 4.20 27.10
CA ALA A 193 -4.74 3.44 28.34
C ALA A 193 -4.49 1.95 28.04
N PRO A 194 -4.12 1.13 29.05
CA PRO A 194 -4.14 -0.33 28.92
C PRO A 194 -5.54 -0.84 28.55
N ILE A 195 -5.64 -1.75 27.59
CA ILE A 195 -6.89 -2.33 27.12
C ILE A 195 -6.85 -3.85 27.22
N GLU A 196 -7.78 -4.41 27.99
CA GLU A 196 -8.02 -5.85 28.07
C GLU A 196 -8.70 -6.37 26.79
N PRO A 197 -8.32 -7.58 26.32
CA PRO A 197 -8.95 -8.21 25.16
C PRO A 197 -10.37 -8.68 25.47
N ASP A 198 -11.26 -8.59 24.49
CA ASP A 198 -12.63 -9.07 24.61
C ASP A 198 -12.71 -10.60 24.51
N GLN A 199 -11.73 -11.21 23.82
CA GLN A 199 -11.63 -12.66 23.61
C GLN A 199 -10.18 -13.11 23.62
N SER A 200 -9.91 -14.30 24.16
CA SER A 200 -8.63 -14.97 24.02
C SER A 200 -8.82 -16.37 23.45
N THR A 201 -7.96 -16.75 22.51
CA THR A 201 -7.96 -18.07 21.85
C THR A 201 -6.53 -18.60 21.75
N GLY A 202 -6.36 -19.93 21.64
CA GLY A 202 -5.06 -20.60 21.66
C GLY A 202 -4.81 -21.31 22.99
N ALA A 203 -3.70 -20.98 23.65
CA ALA A 203 -3.32 -21.58 24.93
C ALA A 203 -4.45 -21.51 25.99
N GLY A 204 -4.80 -22.66 26.58
CA GLY A 204 -6.00 -22.85 27.41
C GLY A 204 -6.08 -22.01 28.70
N ASP A 205 -4.96 -21.42 29.15
CA ASP A 205 -4.88 -20.53 30.31
C ASP A 205 -4.64 -19.05 29.92
N GLY A 206 -4.97 -18.65 28.69
CA GLY A 206 -4.66 -17.32 28.13
C GLY A 206 -4.98 -16.10 28.99
N PHE A 207 -6.00 -16.19 29.84
CA PHE A 207 -6.39 -15.13 30.79
C PHE A 207 -5.30 -14.76 31.80
N ARG A 208 -4.39 -15.69 32.14
CA ARG A 208 -3.29 -15.43 33.08
C ARG A 208 -2.27 -14.42 32.56
N ALA A 209 -2.22 -14.19 31.24
CA ALA A 209 -1.37 -13.15 30.69
C ALA A 209 -1.86 -11.71 30.99
N PHE A 210 -3.02 -11.55 31.64
CA PHE A 210 -3.69 -10.28 31.91
C PHE A 210 -4.12 -10.11 33.37
N ASP A 211 -3.80 -11.06 34.26
CA ASP A 211 -4.24 -11.03 35.65
C ASP A 211 -3.39 -10.14 36.57
N GLN A 212 -2.37 -9.48 36.01
CA GLN A 212 -1.41 -8.62 36.71
C GLN A 212 -0.61 -9.37 37.81
N ASP A 213 -0.54 -10.71 37.72
CA ASP A 213 0.27 -11.54 38.59
C ASP A 213 1.55 -12.00 37.87
N ALA A 214 2.65 -11.36 38.23
CA ALA A 214 4.01 -11.68 37.80
C ALA A 214 4.43 -13.15 37.93
N LEU A 215 3.81 -13.91 38.85
CA LEU A 215 4.12 -15.31 39.10
C LEU A 215 3.27 -16.25 38.24
N SER A 216 2.07 -15.81 37.86
CA SER A 216 1.19 -16.49 36.93
C SER A 216 1.78 -16.44 35.50
N GLY A 217 1.34 -17.33 34.63
CA GLY A 217 1.79 -17.30 33.25
C GLY A 217 1.19 -18.40 32.39
N VAL A 218 1.30 -18.17 31.08
CA VAL A 218 0.75 -19.01 30.04
C VAL A 218 1.88 -19.65 29.26
N LYS A 219 1.95 -20.97 29.27
CA LYS A 219 2.89 -21.71 28.41
C LYS A 219 2.44 -21.58 26.96
N LEU A 220 3.32 -21.03 26.12
CA LEU A 220 3.02 -20.80 24.71
C LEU A 220 3.43 -22.03 23.89
N PRO A 221 2.49 -22.72 23.21
CA PRO A 221 2.85 -23.74 22.22
C PRO A 221 3.54 -23.12 21.01
N LEU A 222 4.36 -23.90 20.30
CA LEU A 222 4.90 -23.48 19.00
C LEU A 222 3.83 -23.64 17.92
N GLU A 223 3.16 -22.55 17.57
CA GLU A 223 2.13 -22.54 16.53
C GLU A 223 2.39 -21.43 15.50
N SER A 224 2.16 -21.74 14.23
CA SER A 224 2.45 -20.82 13.12
C SER A 224 1.46 -19.65 13.00
N GLN A 225 0.26 -19.78 13.56
CA GLN A 225 -0.80 -18.76 13.50
C GLN A 225 -0.93 -17.90 14.77
N GLY A 226 -0.07 -18.13 15.77
CA GLY A 226 -0.19 -17.50 17.09
C GLY A 226 -0.48 -18.52 18.17
N ALA A 227 0.37 -18.58 19.18
CA ALA A 227 0.19 -19.44 20.35
C ALA A 227 -0.91 -18.93 21.29
N LEU A 228 -1.08 -17.60 21.30
CA LEU A 228 -2.14 -16.89 22.00
C LEU A 228 -2.60 -15.76 21.10
N ARG A 229 -3.92 -15.66 20.87
CA ARG A 229 -4.53 -14.60 20.07
C ARG A 229 -5.58 -13.86 20.88
N LEU A 230 -5.46 -12.53 20.87
CA LEU A 230 -6.22 -11.57 21.67
C LEU A 230 -7.13 -10.79 20.73
N GLY A 231 -8.45 -10.99 20.82
CA GLY A 231 -9.43 -10.36 19.93
C GLY A 231 -10.08 -9.13 20.56
N TYR A 232 -10.38 -8.14 19.71
CA TYR A 232 -11.04 -6.89 20.09
C TYR A 232 -12.31 -6.67 19.24
N ALA A 233 -13.44 -6.47 19.91
CA ALA A 233 -14.75 -6.23 19.31
C ALA A 233 -15.47 -5.08 20.04
N PRO A 234 -15.56 -3.87 19.45
CA PRO A 234 -15.03 -3.48 18.14
C PRO A 234 -13.49 -3.42 18.12
N ALA A 235 -12.92 -3.36 16.91
CA ALA A 235 -11.49 -3.19 16.69
C ALA A 235 -10.93 -1.97 17.43
N LEU A 236 -9.69 -2.08 17.94
CA LEU A 236 -9.02 -0.96 18.58
C LEU A 236 -8.74 0.12 17.54
N LYS A 237 -9.24 1.33 17.78
CA LYS A 237 -9.04 2.46 16.87
C LYS A 237 -7.59 2.89 16.81
N HIS A 238 -6.87 2.74 17.92
CA HIS A 238 -5.50 3.21 18.03
C HIS A 238 -4.71 2.31 18.98
N VAL A 239 -3.53 1.85 18.57
CA VAL A 239 -2.59 1.12 19.45
C VAL A 239 -1.23 1.80 19.40
N ALA A 240 -0.80 2.33 20.54
CA ALA A 240 0.41 3.15 20.66
C ALA A 240 1.63 2.35 21.13
N SER A 241 1.44 1.36 21.99
CA SER A 241 2.56 0.55 22.48
C SER A 241 2.11 -0.78 23.09
N PHE A 242 3.09 -1.65 23.30
CA PHE A 242 2.94 -2.97 23.89
C PHE A 242 3.92 -3.09 25.05
N GLN A 243 3.47 -3.61 26.19
CA GLN A 243 4.35 -4.05 27.26
C GLN A 243 4.26 -5.56 27.35
N VAL A 244 5.39 -6.25 27.33
CA VAL A 244 5.43 -7.71 27.37
C VAL A 244 6.40 -8.18 28.42
N ARG A 245 6.01 -9.23 29.15
CA ARG A 245 6.85 -9.93 30.09
C ARG A 245 6.79 -11.43 29.79
N ALA A 246 7.93 -12.01 29.44
CA ALA A 246 8.02 -13.42 29.07
C ALA A 246 9.33 -14.04 29.57
N THR A 247 9.40 -15.37 29.60
CA THR A 247 10.60 -16.16 30.00
C THR A 247 11.47 -16.62 28.82
N GLY A 248 11.13 -16.20 27.61
CA GLY A 248 11.96 -16.40 26.42
C GLY A 248 11.47 -15.62 25.21
N PRO A 249 12.19 -15.70 24.09
CA PRO A 249 12.01 -14.82 22.96
C PRO A 249 10.73 -15.13 22.18
N GLY A 250 10.20 -14.10 21.56
CA GLY A 250 8.99 -14.18 20.77
C GLY A 250 8.69 -12.90 20.01
N THR A 251 7.59 -12.96 19.26
CA THR A 251 7.12 -11.89 18.41
C THR A 251 5.65 -11.59 18.70
N LEU A 252 5.30 -10.30 18.72
CA LEU A 252 3.91 -9.85 18.65
C LEU A 252 3.57 -9.46 17.21
N ARG A 253 2.40 -9.88 16.74
CA ARG A 253 1.82 -9.45 15.46
C ARG A 253 0.44 -8.87 15.69
N ALA A 254 0.19 -7.67 15.18
CA ALA A 254 -1.16 -7.13 15.12
C ALA A 254 -1.89 -7.73 13.92
N ILE A 255 -3.21 -7.87 13.98
CA ILE A 255 -4.06 -8.28 12.88
C ILE A 255 -4.98 -7.11 12.56
N ILE A 256 -4.87 -6.58 11.34
CA ILE A 256 -5.62 -5.42 10.89
C ILE A 256 -6.40 -5.82 9.65
N ARG A 257 -7.70 -5.56 9.64
CA ARG A 257 -8.55 -5.85 8.49
C ARG A 257 -8.12 -5.05 7.27
N ALA A 258 -8.06 -5.71 6.13
CA ALA A 258 -7.64 -5.11 4.88
C ALA A 258 -8.75 -5.22 3.81
N PRO A 259 -8.74 -4.34 2.78
CA PRO A 259 -9.62 -4.48 1.63
C PRO A 259 -9.42 -5.81 0.88
N ASP A 260 -10.38 -6.16 0.03
CA ASP A 260 -10.34 -7.39 -0.75
C ASP A 260 -9.07 -7.52 -1.61
N GLY A 261 -8.42 -8.67 -1.50
CA GLY A 261 -7.18 -8.97 -2.22
C GLY A 261 -5.92 -8.37 -1.60
N VAL A 262 -5.99 -7.69 -0.46
CA VAL A 262 -4.84 -7.05 0.19
C VAL A 262 -4.32 -7.90 1.36
N GLY A 263 -3.03 -8.24 1.34
CA GLY A 263 -2.39 -9.00 2.42
C GLY A 263 -2.75 -10.49 2.38
N ARG A 264 -3.12 -11.05 3.54
CA ARG A 264 -3.44 -12.47 3.71
C ARG A 264 -4.94 -12.71 3.76
N LYS A 265 -5.37 -13.84 3.24
CA LYS A 265 -6.75 -14.31 3.34
C LYS A 265 -6.93 -15.07 4.65
N ASP A 266 -8.00 -14.78 5.38
CA ASP A 266 -8.38 -15.55 6.57
C ASP A 266 -8.63 -17.02 6.20
N SER A 267 -8.29 -17.91 7.13
CA SER A 267 -8.54 -19.35 7.11
C SER A 267 -10.00 -19.72 6.84
N GLN A 268 -10.96 -18.89 7.27
CA GLN A 268 -12.39 -19.07 6.98
C GLN A 268 -12.84 -18.50 5.63
N GLY A 269 -11.92 -17.88 4.88
CA GLY A 269 -12.08 -17.56 3.46
C GLY A 269 -12.89 -16.31 3.12
N ALA A 270 -13.42 -15.58 4.10
CA ALA A 270 -14.31 -14.44 3.87
C ALA A 270 -13.64 -13.05 3.93
N ALA A 271 -12.52 -12.91 4.66
CA ALA A 271 -11.90 -11.61 4.92
C ALA A 271 -10.40 -11.59 4.61
N PHE A 272 -9.88 -10.40 4.34
CA PHE A 272 -8.46 -10.13 4.14
C PHE A 272 -7.89 -9.33 5.32
N TYR A 273 -6.62 -9.53 5.63
CA TYR A 273 -5.94 -8.85 6.73
C TYR A 273 -4.44 -8.68 6.45
N VAL A 274 -3.83 -7.71 7.12
CA VAL A 274 -2.37 -7.57 7.23
C VAL A 274 -1.93 -7.89 8.65
N ASP A 275 -0.74 -8.46 8.81
CA ASP A 275 -0.22 -8.91 10.10
C ASP A 275 1.18 -8.38 10.43
N PRO A 276 1.38 -7.05 10.59
CA PRO A 276 2.69 -6.49 10.83
C PRO A 276 3.29 -7.04 12.14
N THR A 277 4.60 -7.26 12.13
CA THR A 277 5.38 -7.52 13.34
C THR A 277 5.56 -6.22 14.10
N VAL A 278 5.00 -6.15 15.31
CA VAL A 278 4.96 -4.91 16.11
C VAL A 278 5.98 -4.90 17.24
N CYS A 279 6.48 -6.08 17.61
CA CYS A 279 7.46 -6.25 18.67
C CYS A 279 8.19 -7.57 18.47
N ARG A 280 9.52 -7.56 18.66
CA ARG A 280 10.32 -8.76 18.90
C ARG A 280 10.92 -8.63 20.29
N PHE A 281 10.51 -9.50 21.21
CA PHE A 281 10.92 -9.47 22.61
C PHE A 281 11.89 -10.61 22.91
N ARG A 282 12.77 -10.40 23.89
CA ARG A 282 13.79 -11.39 24.30
C ARG A 282 13.29 -12.34 25.36
N GLY A 283 12.32 -11.91 26.16
CA GLY A 283 11.74 -12.63 27.30
C GLY A 283 12.77 -12.91 28.39
N THR A 284 13.31 -11.86 28.99
CA THR A 284 14.30 -11.97 30.07
C THR A 284 13.67 -12.18 31.46
N GLY A 285 12.34 -12.25 31.54
CA GLY A 285 11.56 -12.27 32.78
C GLY A 285 11.22 -10.88 33.33
N GLY A 286 11.82 -9.82 32.78
CA GLY A 286 11.45 -8.42 33.04
C GLY A 286 10.49 -7.87 31.99
N TRP A 287 9.98 -6.66 32.24
CA TRP A 287 9.16 -5.92 31.28
C TRP A 287 9.99 -5.43 30.09
N GLU A 288 9.48 -5.66 28.89
CA GLU A 288 9.98 -5.13 27.63
C GLU A 288 8.89 -4.26 27.01
N ILE A 289 9.23 -3.02 26.66
CA ILE A 289 8.29 -2.05 26.07
C ILE A 289 8.60 -1.91 24.59
N CYS A 290 7.60 -2.18 23.76
CA CYS A 290 7.66 -2.01 22.31
C CYS A 290 6.78 -0.84 21.90
N LYS A 291 7.41 0.20 21.33
CA LYS A 291 6.74 1.37 20.75
C LYS A 291 6.93 1.36 19.24
N PRO A 292 5.90 0.99 18.46
CA PRO A 292 5.93 1.13 17.01
C PRO A 292 6.26 2.57 16.59
N VAL A 293 6.89 2.75 15.42
CA VAL A 293 7.23 4.08 14.87
C VAL A 293 5.99 4.94 14.60
N LEU A 294 4.87 4.29 14.30
CA LEU A 294 3.55 4.88 14.15
C LEU A 294 2.52 4.07 14.94
N PRO A 295 1.45 4.70 15.44
CA PRO A 295 0.35 3.94 16.01
C PRO A 295 -0.29 3.05 14.97
N LEU A 296 -0.72 1.87 15.40
CA LEU A 296 -1.52 0.97 14.56
C LEU A 296 -2.99 1.38 14.68
N LEU A 297 -3.73 1.23 13.59
CA LEU A 297 -5.13 1.63 13.50
C LEU A 297 -6.00 0.41 13.18
N ASP A 298 -7.24 0.43 13.65
CA ASP A 298 -8.26 -0.61 13.43
C ASP A 298 -7.71 -2.05 13.65
N VAL A 299 -7.10 -2.26 14.82
CA VAL A 299 -6.51 -3.56 15.20
C VAL A 299 -7.62 -4.50 15.70
N ASP A 300 -7.90 -5.54 14.93
CA ASP A 300 -8.90 -6.57 15.25
C ASP A 300 -8.36 -7.56 16.30
N ALA A 301 -7.06 -7.87 16.24
CA ALA A 301 -6.43 -8.79 17.18
C ALA A 301 -4.93 -8.58 17.34
N VAL A 302 -4.35 -9.14 18.39
CA VAL A 302 -2.90 -9.26 18.58
C VAL A 302 -2.56 -10.72 18.85
N SER A 303 -1.57 -11.25 18.15
CA SER A 303 -1.09 -12.63 18.27
C SER A 303 0.31 -12.66 18.86
N VAL A 304 0.53 -13.58 19.81
CA VAL A 304 1.82 -13.85 20.44
C VAL A 304 2.42 -15.12 19.84
N LEU A 305 3.64 -15.04 19.34
CA LEU A 305 4.35 -16.17 18.72
C LEU A 305 5.67 -16.42 19.47
N PRO A 306 5.84 -17.54 20.18
CA PRO A 306 7.12 -17.90 20.77
C PRO A 306 8.11 -18.33 19.68
N GLU A 307 9.39 -18.00 19.84
CA GLU A 307 10.44 -18.40 18.90
C GLU A 307 11.06 -19.78 19.24
N ARG A 308 10.78 -20.30 20.44
CA ARG A 308 11.24 -21.61 20.90
C ARG A 308 10.23 -22.27 21.86
N PRO A 309 10.28 -23.60 22.07
CA PRO A 309 9.43 -24.26 23.03
C PRO A 309 9.74 -23.81 24.46
N GLY A 310 8.74 -23.92 25.34
CA GLY A 310 8.90 -23.66 26.79
C GLY A 310 8.90 -22.18 27.18
N VAL A 311 8.60 -21.28 26.23
CA VAL A 311 8.35 -19.86 26.54
C VAL A 311 7.05 -19.74 27.32
N GLU A 312 7.11 -18.97 28.40
CA GLU A 312 5.96 -18.60 29.20
C GLU A 312 5.74 -17.10 29.08
N LEU A 313 4.53 -16.71 28.67
CA LEU A 313 4.07 -15.33 28.72
C LEU A 313 3.53 -15.07 30.11
N LYS A 314 4.16 -14.15 30.84
CA LYS A 314 3.76 -13.76 32.20
C LYS A 314 2.68 -12.71 32.12
N GLU A 315 2.97 -11.60 31.45
CA GLU A 315 2.06 -10.47 31.34
C GLU A 315 2.16 -9.84 29.95
N LEU A 316 1.04 -9.33 29.44
CA LEU A 316 0.97 -8.57 28.19
C LEU A 316 -0.04 -7.43 28.33
N GLU A 317 0.41 -6.20 28.14
CA GLU A 317 -0.44 -5.02 28.10
C GLU A 317 -0.41 -4.40 26.70
N ILE A 318 -1.59 -4.06 26.21
CA ILE A 318 -1.77 -3.33 24.96
C ILE A 318 -2.27 -1.94 25.32
N ILE A 319 -1.48 -0.92 25.00
CA ILE A 319 -1.77 0.48 25.32
C ILE A 319 -2.33 1.16 24.08
N GLY A 320 -3.59 1.58 24.14
CA GLY A 320 -4.32 2.09 23.00
C GLY A 320 -5.59 2.84 23.36
N ALA A 321 -6.46 3.02 22.36
CA ALA A 321 -7.78 3.63 22.48
C ALA A 321 -8.82 2.84 21.65
N ARG A 322 -10.06 2.79 22.16
CA ARG A 322 -11.24 2.27 21.46
C ARG A 322 -11.99 3.36 20.69
#